data_AF-A0A7C5TEW9-F1
#
_entry.id   AF-A0A7C5TEW9-F1
#
_cell.length_a   1.000
_cell.length_b   1.000
_cell.length_c   1.000
_cell.angle_alpha   90.00
_cell.angle_beta   90.00
_cell.angle_gamma   90.00
#
_symmetry.space_group_name_H-M   'P 1'
#
loop_
_entity.id
_entity.type
_entity.pdbx_description
1 polymer ?
#
loop_
_entity_poly.entity_id
_entity_poly.type
_entity_poly.pdbx_seq_one_letter_code
_entity_poly.pdbx_strand_id
1 'polypeptide(L)'
;NFKNLTHDRVDVTPGLYIIDVGLGTLPSMTFRIYRTLRASAVAFYTDSVPTSYLEFTKCTCAMQRLVNYEPQGFEEIVHTVVSNGGSVALVMDSLLDSDVVRPYINAVYEADHENGRIMMYRVFGVSPIQVALELLMLGREDKVSYRRDSIVIRIVTTKGKPQLGDYIKAYVLTFNEGNLILKAYNADDDFNGLRAYIIYTRY
;
A
#
# COMPACT_ATOMS: atom_id res chain seq x y z
N ASN A 1 -16.59 -19.52 -28.77
CA ASN A 1 -15.29 -20.22 -28.67
C ASN A 1 -14.44 -19.61 -27.55
N PHE A 2 -14.68 -20.03 -26.30
CA PHE A 2 -13.88 -19.64 -25.13
C PHE A 2 -12.87 -20.75 -24.81
N LYS A 3 -11.83 -20.89 -25.64
CA LYS A 3 -10.79 -21.93 -25.47
C LYS A 3 -9.49 -21.43 -24.83
N ASN A 4 -9.45 -20.21 -24.28
CA ASN A 4 -8.23 -19.61 -23.71
C ASN A 4 -8.18 -19.52 -22.17
N LEU A 5 -9.20 -19.99 -21.43
CA LEU A 5 -9.18 -19.92 -19.97
C LEU A 5 -8.27 -20.96 -19.29
N THR A 6 -7.80 -21.97 -20.02
CA THR A 6 -6.86 -22.98 -19.50
C THR A 6 -5.40 -22.49 -19.40
N HIS A 7 -5.11 -21.29 -19.90
CA HIS A 7 -3.82 -20.62 -19.70
C HIS A 7 -3.85 -19.51 -18.63
N ASP A 8 -4.98 -19.27 -17.97
CA ASP A 8 -5.03 -18.51 -16.71
C ASP A 8 -4.58 -19.39 -15.54
N ARG A 9 -3.44 -20.10 -15.69
CA ARG A 9 -2.71 -20.53 -14.51
C ARG A 9 -2.36 -19.25 -13.78
N VAL A 10 -2.87 -19.16 -12.56
CA VAL A 10 -2.60 -18.04 -11.67
C VAL A 10 -1.07 -18.03 -11.44
N ASP A 11 -0.36 -17.05 -12.00
CA ASP A 11 1.06 -16.79 -11.71
C ASP A 11 1.23 -16.20 -10.28
N VAL A 12 0.59 -16.83 -9.30
CA VAL A 12 0.75 -16.54 -7.88
C VAL A 12 1.45 -17.75 -7.30
N THR A 13 2.75 -17.59 -7.12
CA THR A 13 3.61 -18.57 -6.47
C THR A 13 3.35 -18.59 -4.97
N PRO A 14 3.62 -19.72 -4.28
CA PRO A 14 3.55 -19.77 -2.83
C PRO A 14 4.43 -18.70 -2.20
N GLY A 15 3.95 -18.04 -1.14
CA GLY A 15 4.67 -16.98 -0.45
C GLY A 15 3.79 -15.89 0.16
N LEU A 16 4.44 -14.87 0.73
CA LEU A 16 3.80 -13.70 1.31
C LEU A 16 3.80 -12.53 0.30
N TYR A 17 2.62 -12.04 -0.05
CA TYR A 17 2.43 -10.89 -0.91
C TYR A 17 2.13 -9.65 -0.08
N ILE A 18 3.07 -8.69 -0.07
CA ILE A 18 2.89 -7.37 0.52
C ILE A 18 2.28 -6.47 -0.54
N ILE A 19 1.02 -6.10 -0.34
CA ILE A 19 0.19 -5.35 -1.28
C ILE A 19 0.02 -3.92 -0.76
N ASP A 20 0.58 -2.96 -1.48
CA ASP A 20 0.35 -1.53 -1.23
C ASP A 20 -0.84 -1.05 -2.08
N VAL A 21 -1.91 -0.59 -1.43
CA VAL A 21 -3.11 -0.10 -2.12
C VAL A 21 -2.92 1.28 -2.76
N GLY A 22 -1.86 2.02 -2.36
CA GLY A 22 -1.57 3.34 -2.90
C GLY A 22 -2.74 4.31 -2.73
N LEU A 23 -3.32 4.79 -3.82
CA LEU A 23 -4.53 5.63 -3.78
C LEU A 23 -5.74 4.92 -3.17
N GLY A 24 -5.80 3.57 -3.21
CA GLY A 24 -6.84 2.75 -2.58
C GLY A 24 -8.25 2.99 -3.12
N THR A 25 -8.40 3.52 -4.33
CA THR A 25 -9.68 3.57 -5.03
C THR A 25 -9.85 2.33 -5.92
N LEU A 26 -11.09 1.88 -6.16
CA LEU A 26 -11.32 0.75 -7.08
C LEU A 26 -10.69 0.97 -8.47
N PRO A 27 -10.78 2.15 -9.11
CA PRO A 27 -10.11 2.40 -10.38
C PRO A 27 -8.58 2.35 -10.32
N SER A 28 -7.98 2.56 -9.15
CA SER A 28 -6.52 2.45 -8.95
C SER A 28 -6.04 1.02 -8.64
N MET A 29 -6.95 0.05 -8.51
CA MET A 29 -6.59 -1.35 -8.32
C MET A 29 -6.01 -1.92 -9.61
N THR A 30 -4.78 -2.42 -9.54
CA THR A 30 -4.16 -3.10 -10.70
C THR A 30 -4.71 -4.52 -10.84
N PHE A 31 -4.76 -5.03 -12.07
CA PHE A 31 -5.11 -6.44 -12.32
C PHE A 31 -4.22 -7.41 -11.54
N ARG A 32 -2.97 -7.04 -11.27
CA ARG A 32 -2.05 -7.84 -10.46
C ARG A 32 -2.52 -7.92 -9.01
N ILE A 33 -2.90 -6.81 -8.39
CA ILE A 33 -3.48 -6.81 -7.03
C ILE A 33 -4.73 -7.68 -7.00
N TYR A 34 -5.65 -7.47 -7.95
CA TYR A 34 -6.89 -8.24 -8.04
C TYR A 34 -6.62 -9.75 -8.07
N ARG A 35 -5.73 -10.20 -8.98
CA ARG A 35 -5.39 -11.61 -9.15
C ARG A 35 -4.69 -12.18 -7.92
N THR A 36 -3.73 -11.45 -7.35
CA THR A 36 -3.02 -11.88 -6.13
C THR A 36 -3.97 -12.04 -4.95
N LEU A 37 -4.80 -11.03 -4.64
CA LEU A 37 -5.75 -11.09 -3.52
C LEU A 37 -6.71 -12.27 -3.63
N ARG A 38 -7.26 -12.47 -4.82
CA ARG A 38 -8.19 -13.57 -5.13
C ARG A 38 -7.53 -14.94 -4.99
N ALA A 39 -6.25 -15.05 -5.32
CA ALA A 39 -5.50 -16.30 -5.27
C ALA A 39 -4.96 -16.64 -3.88
N SER A 40 -4.74 -15.65 -3.02
CA SER A 40 -4.25 -15.89 -1.66
C SER A 40 -5.26 -16.69 -0.84
N ALA A 41 -4.78 -17.60 0.00
CA ALA A 41 -5.61 -18.36 0.92
C ALA A 41 -6.21 -17.46 2.00
N VAL A 42 -5.40 -16.56 2.57
CA VAL A 42 -5.81 -15.57 3.59
C VAL A 42 -5.31 -14.19 3.20
N ALA A 43 -6.08 -13.15 3.48
CA ALA A 43 -5.66 -11.76 3.32
C ALA A 43 -5.75 -11.02 4.66
N PHE A 44 -4.62 -10.56 5.16
CA PHE A 44 -4.52 -9.66 6.29
C PHE A 44 -4.56 -8.22 5.78
N TYR A 45 -5.27 -7.34 6.47
CA TYR A 45 -5.34 -5.93 6.07
C TYR A 45 -5.22 -4.99 7.27
N THR A 46 -4.68 -3.81 7.03
CA THR A 46 -4.64 -2.70 8.00
C THR A 46 -5.93 -1.87 7.93
N ASP A 47 -6.25 -1.16 9.01
CA ASP A 47 -7.48 -0.38 9.10
C ASP A 47 -7.54 0.83 8.14
N SER A 48 -6.41 1.18 7.50
CA SER A 48 -6.36 2.24 6.49
C SER A 48 -6.79 1.77 5.09
N VAL A 49 -6.86 0.45 4.89
CA VAL A 49 -7.31 -0.17 3.65
C VAL A 49 -8.84 -0.13 3.61
N PRO A 50 -9.44 0.43 2.54
CA PRO A 50 -10.89 0.48 2.44
C PRO A 50 -11.49 -0.92 2.24
N THR A 51 -12.50 -1.23 3.03
CA THR A 51 -13.21 -2.53 2.99
C THR A 51 -13.78 -2.83 1.61
N SER A 52 -14.32 -1.80 0.93
CA SER A 52 -14.87 -1.89 -0.43
C SER A 52 -13.85 -2.38 -1.47
N TYR A 53 -12.56 -2.12 -1.25
CA TYR A 53 -11.47 -2.56 -2.11
C TYR A 53 -11.17 -4.06 -1.93
N LEU A 54 -11.38 -4.60 -0.73
CA LEU A 54 -11.13 -6.01 -0.43
C LEU A 54 -12.31 -6.90 -0.81
N GLU A 55 -13.54 -6.48 -0.49
CA GLU A 55 -14.79 -7.22 -0.77
C GLU A 55 -14.98 -7.50 -2.27
N PHE A 56 -14.45 -6.63 -3.14
CA PHE A 56 -14.48 -6.85 -4.58
C PHE A 56 -13.63 -8.07 -5.03
N THR A 57 -12.71 -8.53 -4.19
CA THR A 57 -11.68 -9.51 -4.56
C THR A 57 -11.75 -10.82 -3.78
N LYS A 58 -12.26 -10.80 -2.55
CA LYS A 58 -12.17 -11.93 -1.63
C LYS A 58 -13.38 -12.03 -0.71
N CYS A 59 -13.76 -13.26 -0.37
CA CYS A 59 -14.84 -13.52 0.60
C CYS A 59 -14.43 -13.04 2.00
N THR A 60 -15.39 -12.49 2.74
CA THR A 60 -15.21 -11.95 4.10
C THR A 60 -14.58 -12.94 5.08
N CYS A 61 -14.88 -14.24 4.97
CA CYS A 61 -14.31 -15.28 5.83
C CYS A 61 -12.80 -15.47 5.71
N ALA A 62 -12.21 -15.08 4.57
CA ALA A 62 -10.78 -15.20 4.30
C ALA A 62 -10.03 -13.86 4.48
N MET A 63 -10.71 -12.84 5.00
CA MET A 63 -10.16 -11.52 5.31
C MET A 63 -10.01 -11.34 6.81
N GLN A 64 -8.82 -10.96 7.24
CA GLN A 64 -8.46 -10.84 8.65
C GLN A 64 -7.88 -9.45 8.92
N ARG A 65 -8.33 -8.78 9.97
CA ARG A 65 -7.71 -7.50 10.40
C ARG A 65 -6.36 -7.82 11.01
N LEU A 66 -5.30 -7.18 10.54
CA LEU A 66 -3.94 -7.44 11.00
C LEU A 66 -3.80 -7.19 12.51
N VAL A 67 -4.42 -6.12 13.02
CA VAL A 67 -4.40 -5.72 14.43
C VAL A 67 -5.02 -6.73 15.40
N ASN A 68 -5.70 -7.76 14.90
CA ASN A 68 -6.24 -8.84 15.73
C ASN A 68 -5.20 -9.93 16.05
N TYR A 69 -3.97 -9.80 15.54
CA TYR A 69 -2.92 -10.79 15.65
C TYR A 69 -1.65 -10.15 16.22
N GLU A 70 -0.93 -10.88 17.05
CA GLU A 70 0.45 -10.53 17.38
C GLU A 70 1.38 -10.91 16.19
N PRO A 71 2.54 -10.24 16.03
CA PRO A 71 3.47 -10.53 14.94
C PRO A 71 3.86 -12.00 14.80
N GLN A 72 4.05 -12.72 15.92
CA GLN A 72 4.36 -14.15 15.92
C GLN A 72 3.18 -15.00 15.42
N GLY A 73 1.96 -14.69 15.85
CA GLY A 73 0.77 -15.41 15.38
C GLY A 73 0.50 -15.18 13.89
N PHE A 74 0.82 -13.99 13.37
CA PHE A 74 0.80 -13.73 11.93
C PHE A 74 1.86 -14.58 11.20
N GLU A 75 3.09 -14.61 11.70
CA GLU A 75 4.19 -15.40 11.14
C GLU A 75 3.84 -16.90 11.06
N GLU A 76 3.33 -17.50 12.14
CA GLU A 76 2.92 -18.91 12.19
C GLU A 76 1.89 -19.25 11.10
N ILE A 77 0.92 -18.34 10.87
CA ILE A 77 -0.08 -18.50 9.81
C ILE A 77 0.58 -18.41 8.43
N VAL A 78 1.46 -17.44 8.21
CA VAL A 78 2.19 -17.29 6.94
C VAL A 78 2.98 -18.55 6.65
N HIS A 79 3.79 -19.03 7.62
CA HIS A 79 4.58 -20.23 7.48
C HIS A 79 3.69 -21.44 7.15
N THR A 80 2.63 -21.67 7.93
CA THR A 80 1.69 -22.79 7.73
C THR A 80 1.07 -22.77 6.32
N VAL A 81 0.59 -21.62 5.86
CA VAL A 81 -0.04 -21.52 4.53
C VAL A 81 0.99 -21.76 3.42
N VAL A 82 2.18 -21.16 3.53
CA VAL A 82 3.21 -21.22 2.49
C VAL A 82 3.83 -22.61 2.41
N SER A 83 4.11 -23.28 3.54
CA SER A 83 4.61 -24.66 3.57
C SER A 83 3.63 -25.66 2.93
N ASN A 84 2.33 -25.35 2.94
CA ASN A 84 1.30 -26.12 2.23
C ASN A 84 1.12 -25.74 0.76
N GLY A 85 2.02 -24.91 0.20
CA GLY A 85 1.97 -24.48 -1.20
C GLY A 85 0.95 -23.35 -1.46
N GLY A 86 0.47 -22.67 -0.42
CA GLY A 86 -0.44 -21.54 -0.53
C GLY A 86 0.25 -20.19 -0.57
N SER A 87 -0.54 -19.12 -0.71
CA SER A 87 -0.06 -17.74 -0.59
C SER A 87 -0.88 -16.94 0.41
N VAL A 88 -0.24 -15.98 1.06
CA VAL A 88 -0.87 -15.04 2.00
C VAL A 88 -0.72 -13.63 1.45
N ALA A 89 -1.76 -12.81 1.59
CA ALA A 89 -1.69 -11.39 1.28
C ALA A 89 -1.65 -10.56 2.57
N LEU A 90 -0.78 -9.55 2.60
CA LEU A 90 -0.74 -8.50 3.60
C LEU A 90 -1.00 -7.18 2.88
N VAL A 91 -2.18 -6.61 3.10
CA VAL A 91 -2.70 -5.44 2.38
C VAL A 91 -2.57 -4.21 3.28
N MET A 92 -1.94 -3.17 2.77
CA MET A 92 -1.68 -1.95 3.53
C MET A 92 -1.65 -0.71 2.63
N ASP A 93 -1.71 0.46 3.22
CA ASP A 93 -1.19 1.69 2.61
C ASP A 93 0.22 1.92 3.13
N SER A 94 1.22 1.85 2.25
CA SER A 94 2.63 1.93 2.66
C SER A 94 3.01 3.26 3.33
N LEU A 95 2.31 4.35 2.99
CA LEU A 95 2.57 5.65 3.59
C LEU A 95 1.89 5.76 4.95
N LEU A 96 0.67 5.26 5.12
CA LEU A 96 0.00 5.34 6.42
C LEU A 96 0.51 4.30 7.42
N ASP A 97 0.72 3.06 6.98
CA ASP A 97 0.80 1.90 7.87
C ASP A 97 2.21 1.34 8.06
N SER A 98 3.24 1.98 7.50
CA SER A 98 4.63 1.49 7.54
C SER A 98 5.09 1.05 8.92
N ASP A 99 4.71 1.80 9.95
CA ASP A 99 5.16 1.60 11.33
C ASP A 99 4.37 0.48 12.02
N VAL A 100 3.09 0.32 11.65
CA VAL A 100 2.22 -0.76 12.13
C VAL A 100 2.62 -2.09 11.53
N VAL A 101 2.99 -2.11 10.25
CA VAL A 101 3.23 -3.34 9.49
C VAL A 101 4.66 -3.88 9.67
N ARG A 102 5.64 -3.00 9.93
CA ARG A 102 7.06 -3.38 10.04
C ARG A 102 7.31 -4.54 11.02
N PRO A 103 6.74 -4.59 12.23
CA PRO A 103 6.94 -5.71 13.15
C PRO A 103 6.52 -7.07 12.56
N TYR A 104 5.43 -7.11 11.80
CA TYR A 104 4.90 -8.34 11.19
C TYR A 104 5.79 -8.85 10.05
N ILE A 105 6.29 -7.94 9.21
CA ILE A 105 7.23 -8.29 8.14
C ILE A 105 8.55 -8.77 8.74
N ASN A 106 9.03 -8.11 9.80
CA ASN A 106 10.26 -8.51 10.49
C ASN A 106 10.13 -9.89 11.11
N ALA A 107 9.01 -10.20 11.78
CA ALA A 107 8.77 -11.52 12.36
C ALA A 107 8.90 -12.64 11.32
N VAL A 108 8.28 -12.47 10.14
CA VAL A 108 8.40 -13.43 9.03
C VAL A 108 9.84 -13.52 8.53
N TYR A 109 10.54 -12.39 8.40
CA TYR A 109 11.93 -12.37 7.92
C TYR A 109 12.92 -13.03 8.90
N GLU A 110 12.71 -12.85 10.20
CA GLU A 110 13.55 -13.40 11.27
C GLU A 110 13.34 -14.91 11.43
N ALA A 111 12.08 -15.37 11.44
CA ALA A 111 11.75 -16.80 11.46
C ALA A 111 12.29 -17.56 10.23
N ASP A 112 12.37 -16.86 9.09
CA ASP A 112 12.93 -17.35 7.83
C ASP A 112 14.39 -17.82 7.93
N HIS A 113 15.15 -17.25 8.88
CA HIS A 113 16.56 -17.60 9.09
C HIS A 113 16.71 -18.99 9.75
N GLU A 114 15.64 -19.53 10.35
CA GLU A 114 15.67 -20.78 11.10
C GLU A 114 14.92 -21.92 10.40
N ASN A 115 13.83 -21.64 9.68
CA ASN A 115 12.89 -22.68 9.19
C ASN A 115 12.77 -22.84 7.66
N GLY A 116 13.56 -22.08 6.88
CA GLY A 116 13.54 -22.09 5.42
C GLY A 116 12.89 -20.85 4.83
N ARG A 117 13.25 -20.49 3.58
CA ARG A 117 13.01 -19.16 3.02
C ARG A 117 11.60 -18.98 2.40
N ILE A 118 10.71 -18.30 3.11
CA ILE A 118 9.44 -17.73 2.66
C ILE A 118 9.72 -16.61 1.66
N MET A 119 9.26 -16.83 0.43
CA MET A 119 9.37 -15.81 -0.60
C MET A 119 8.39 -14.67 -0.34
N MET A 120 8.94 -13.44 -0.23
CA MET A 120 8.16 -12.22 -0.10
C MET A 120 8.09 -11.47 -1.44
N TYR A 121 6.87 -11.15 -1.87
CA TYR A 121 6.60 -10.44 -3.11
C TYR A 121 5.96 -9.10 -2.82
N ARG A 122 6.38 -8.04 -3.51
CA ARG A 122 5.73 -6.73 -3.43
C ARG A 122 4.83 -6.49 -4.63
N VAL A 123 3.63 -6.02 -4.38
CA VAL A 123 2.64 -5.63 -5.40
C VAL A 123 2.12 -4.25 -5.06
N PHE A 124 2.08 -3.35 -6.04
CA PHE A 124 1.76 -1.95 -5.83
C PHE A 124 0.53 -1.53 -6.66
N GLY A 125 -0.31 -0.73 -6.04
CA GLY A 125 -1.34 0.07 -6.71
C GLY A 125 -0.73 1.35 -7.28
N VAL A 126 -1.59 2.25 -7.75
CA VAL A 126 -1.15 3.60 -8.15
C VAL A 126 -0.71 4.34 -6.88
N SER A 127 0.57 4.71 -6.81
CA SER A 127 1.13 5.36 -5.63
C SER A 127 0.78 6.86 -5.58
N PRO A 128 0.39 7.42 -4.42
CA PRO A 128 0.28 8.86 -4.23
C PRO A 128 1.58 9.60 -4.56
N ILE A 129 2.75 8.96 -4.39
CA ILE A 129 4.07 9.52 -4.75
C ILE A 129 4.19 9.70 -6.26
N GLN A 130 3.70 8.73 -7.05
CA GLN A 130 3.74 8.81 -8.51
C GLN A 130 2.89 9.98 -9.01
N VAL A 131 1.67 10.12 -8.50
CA VAL A 131 0.78 11.25 -8.86
C VAL A 131 1.40 12.59 -8.44
N ALA A 132 1.99 12.66 -7.24
CA ALA A 132 2.70 13.85 -6.78
C ALA A 132 3.88 14.22 -7.69
N LEU A 133 4.67 13.24 -8.14
CA LEU A 133 5.78 13.45 -9.06
C LEU A 133 5.28 13.93 -10.43
N GLU A 134 4.24 13.31 -10.98
CA GLU A 134 3.65 13.75 -12.26
C GLU A 134 3.20 15.21 -12.19
N LEU A 135 2.51 15.60 -11.12
CA LEU A 135 2.09 17.00 -10.92
C LEU A 135 3.28 17.95 -10.76
N LEU A 136 4.35 17.53 -10.06
CA LEU A 136 5.59 18.31 -9.95
C LEU A 136 6.24 18.53 -11.32
N MET A 137 6.29 17.48 -12.14
CA MET A 137 6.91 17.52 -13.47
C MET A 137 6.14 18.41 -14.46
N LEU A 138 4.84 18.66 -14.23
CA LEU A 138 4.08 19.66 -15.00
C LEU A 138 4.54 21.11 -14.73
N GLY A 139 5.33 21.35 -13.68
CA GLY A 139 5.93 22.67 -13.38
C GLY A 139 4.92 23.73 -12.96
N ARG A 140 3.72 23.33 -12.52
CA ARG A 140 2.63 24.24 -12.13
C ARG A 140 2.00 23.85 -10.79
N GLU A 141 1.34 24.83 -10.17
CA GLU A 141 0.50 24.58 -9.00
C GLU A 141 -0.80 23.91 -9.42
N ASP A 142 -1.20 22.86 -8.71
CA ASP A 142 -2.36 22.04 -9.02
C ASP A 142 -2.83 21.29 -7.76
N LYS A 143 -4.05 20.74 -7.79
CA LYS A 143 -4.59 19.94 -6.70
C LYS A 143 -5.46 18.82 -7.20
N VAL A 144 -5.28 17.63 -6.63
CA VAL A 144 -6.14 16.46 -6.85
C VAL A 144 -6.53 15.85 -5.51
N SER A 145 -7.68 15.21 -5.46
CA SER A 145 -8.20 14.59 -4.26
C SER A 145 -8.81 13.24 -4.59
N TYR A 146 -8.45 12.24 -3.79
CA TYR A 146 -8.98 10.88 -3.87
C TYR A 146 -9.67 10.57 -2.56
N ARG A 147 -10.90 10.06 -2.61
CA ARG A 147 -11.68 9.67 -1.44
C ARG A 147 -11.84 8.16 -1.44
N ARG A 148 -11.56 7.53 -0.31
CA ARG A 148 -11.84 6.11 -0.06
C ARG A 148 -12.31 5.93 1.38
N ASP A 149 -13.47 5.31 1.56
CA ASP A 149 -14.14 5.15 2.86
C ASP A 149 -14.04 6.44 3.71
N SER A 150 -13.35 6.41 4.85
CA SER A 150 -13.17 7.54 5.77
C SER A 150 -11.89 8.37 5.55
N ILE A 151 -11.09 8.05 4.54
CA ILE A 151 -9.80 8.71 4.26
C ILE A 151 -9.89 9.51 2.96
N VAL A 152 -9.39 10.74 3.01
CA VAL A 152 -9.16 11.57 1.82
C VAL A 152 -7.66 11.78 1.65
N ILE A 153 -7.16 11.44 0.45
CA ILE A 153 -5.79 11.68 0.02
C ILE A 153 -5.82 12.91 -0.87
N ARG A 154 -5.21 14.00 -0.42
CA ARG A 154 -5.06 15.24 -1.20
C ARG A 154 -3.62 15.35 -1.65
N ILE A 155 -3.42 15.62 -2.93
CA ILE A 155 -2.11 15.91 -3.49
C ILE A 155 -2.15 17.33 -4.03
N VAL A 156 -1.28 18.19 -3.51
CA VAL A 156 -1.25 19.61 -3.83
C VAL A 156 0.16 19.98 -4.27
N THR A 157 0.32 20.53 -5.47
CA THR A 157 1.57 21.19 -5.87
C THR A 157 1.49 22.68 -5.61
N THR A 158 2.45 23.23 -4.87
CA THR A 158 2.53 24.67 -4.63
C THR A 158 3.95 25.08 -4.28
N LYS A 159 4.29 26.35 -4.56
CA LYS A 159 5.52 26.99 -4.08
C LYS A 159 5.39 27.43 -2.62
N GLY A 160 4.15 27.67 -2.15
CA GLY A 160 3.86 28.04 -0.78
C GLY A 160 3.88 26.85 0.18
N LYS A 161 3.79 27.14 1.47
CA LYS A 161 3.52 26.12 2.50
C LYS A 161 2.01 26.07 2.74
N PRO A 162 1.34 24.94 2.52
CA PRO A 162 -0.06 24.79 2.89
C PRO A 162 -0.17 24.78 4.42
N GLN A 163 -1.14 25.53 4.95
CA GLN A 163 -1.57 25.36 6.34
C GLN A 163 -2.40 24.08 6.41
N LEU A 164 -1.81 23.03 6.98
CA LEU A 164 -2.52 21.78 7.22
C LEU A 164 -3.34 21.93 8.50
N GLY A 165 -4.65 21.67 8.41
CA GLY A 165 -5.52 21.51 9.59
C GLY A 165 -5.33 20.12 10.20
N ASP A 166 -6.40 19.47 10.64
CA ASP A 166 -6.31 18.09 11.14
C ASP A 166 -5.94 17.12 10.00
N TYR A 167 -4.76 16.52 10.08
CA TYR A 167 -4.28 15.49 9.16
C TYR A 167 -3.79 14.25 9.93
N ILE A 168 -3.93 13.08 9.32
CA ILE A 168 -3.43 11.80 9.85
C ILE A 168 -1.92 11.72 9.64
N LYS A 169 -1.50 11.93 8.39
CA LYS A 169 -0.10 11.91 7.96
C LYS A 169 0.04 12.81 6.75
N ALA A 170 1.19 13.46 6.62
CA ALA A 170 1.47 14.31 5.47
C ALA A 170 2.93 14.16 5.06
N TYR A 171 3.18 14.28 3.76
CA TYR A 171 4.50 14.16 3.16
C TYR A 171 4.75 15.31 2.20
N VAL A 172 6.02 15.66 2.05
CA VAL A 172 6.51 16.62 1.06
C VAL A 172 7.41 15.88 0.09
N LEU A 173 7.09 15.99 -1.18
CA LEU A 173 7.90 15.52 -2.29
C LEU A 173 8.51 16.75 -2.98
N THR A 174 9.82 16.72 -3.16
CA THR A 174 10.57 17.75 -3.89
C THR A 174 11.40 17.11 -4.98
N PHE A 175 11.50 17.77 -6.13
CA PHE A 175 12.35 17.36 -7.24
C PHE A 175 13.33 18.49 -7.56
N ASN A 176 14.62 18.29 -7.28
CA ASN A 176 15.66 19.30 -7.53
C ASN A 176 16.91 18.64 -8.13
N GLU A 177 17.42 19.19 -9.23
CA GLU A 177 18.66 18.72 -9.90
C GLU A 177 18.69 17.20 -10.16
N GLY A 178 17.55 16.60 -10.52
CA GLY A 178 17.43 15.16 -10.77
C GLY A 178 17.25 14.31 -9.51
N ASN A 179 17.30 14.91 -8.32
CA ASN A 179 17.06 14.22 -7.05
C ASN A 179 15.61 14.33 -6.61
N LEU A 180 14.99 13.18 -6.38
CA LEU A 180 13.66 13.08 -5.78
C LEU A 180 13.79 12.84 -4.27
N ILE A 181 13.19 13.70 -3.47
CA ILE A 181 13.23 13.61 -2.01
C ILE A 181 11.81 13.58 -1.48
N LEU A 182 11.45 12.49 -0.79
CA LEU A 182 10.21 12.37 -0.03
C LEU A 182 10.53 12.45 1.47
N LYS A 183 9.87 13.35 2.19
CA LYS A 183 10.00 13.50 3.64
C LYS A 183 8.64 13.61 4.29
N ALA A 184 8.53 13.22 5.56
CA ALA A 184 7.37 13.58 6.36
C ALA A 184 7.25 15.12 6.40
N TYR A 185 6.03 15.63 6.38
CA TYR A 185 5.77 17.06 6.47
C TYR A 185 6.33 17.62 7.78
N ASN A 186 7.14 18.66 7.64
CA ASN A 186 7.62 19.49 8.73
C ASN A 186 7.34 20.95 8.35
N ALA A 187 6.76 21.72 9.26
CA ALA A 187 6.48 23.14 9.08
C ALA A 187 7.76 23.95 8.81
N ASP A 188 8.91 23.48 9.31
CA ASP A 188 10.20 24.18 9.26
C ASP A 188 11.02 23.89 7.98
N ASP A 189 10.41 23.38 6.91
CA ASP A 189 11.15 23.08 5.67
C ASP A 189 11.52 24.35 4.87
N ASP A 190 12.81 24.63 4.70
CA ASP A 190 13.33 25.84 4.04
C ASP A 190 13.52 25.70 2.52
N PHE A 191 13.08 24.59 1.91
CA PHE A 191 13.16 24.43 0.46
C PHE A 191 12.44 25.57 -0.29
N ASN A 192 13.14 26.21 -1.24
CA ASN A 192 12.59 27.29 -2.05
C ASN A 192 12.35 26.78 -3.48
N GLY A 193 11.11 26.37 -3.77
CA GLY A 193 10.75 25.80 -5.06
C GLY A 193 9.34 25.20 -5.07
N LEU A 194 8.93 24.67 -6.22
CA LEU A 194 7.68 23.93 -6.34
C LEU A 194 7.79 22.59 -5.60
N ARG A 195 6.80 22.28 -4.76
CA ARG A 195 6.73 21.05 -3.95
C ARG A 195 5.39 20.38 -4.20
N ALA A 196 5.33 19.05 -4.05
CA ALA A 196 4.07 18.33 -3.91
C ALA A 196 3.86 17.88 -2.47
N TYR A 197 2.68 18.15 -1.93
CA TYR A 197 2.26 17.71 -0.61
C TYR A 197 1.27 16.57 -0.77
N ILE A 198 1.54 15.43 -0.15
CA ILE A 198 0.61 14.28 -0.07
C ILE A 198 0.04 14.28 1.33
N ILE A 199 -1.25 14.55 1.46
CA ILE A 199 -1.91 14.83 2.74
C ILE A 199 -3.05 13.83 2.93
N TYR A 200 -3.03 13.10 4.04
CA TYR A 200 -4.09 12.19 4.44
C TYR A 200 -4.94 12.82 5.54
N THR A 201 -6.25 12.93 5.32
CA THR A 201 -7.19 13.48 6.31
C THR A 201 -8.35 12.51 6.54
N ARG A 202 -8.93 12.51 7.75
CA ARG A 202 -10.22 11.84 8.01
C ARG A 202 -11.38 12.70 7.49
N TYR A 203 -12.41 12.06 6.94
CA TYR A 203 -13.69 12.67 6.64
C TYR A 203 -14.68 12.46 7.79
#